data_AF-A0A9X3YFG7-F1
#
_entry.id   AF-A0A9X3YFG7-F1
#
_cell.length_a   1.000
_cell.length_b   1.000
_cell.length_c   1.000
_cell.angle_alpha   90.00
_cell.angle_beta   90.00
_cell.angle_gamma   90.00
#
_symmetry.space_group_name_H-M   'P 1'
#
loop_
_entity.id
_entity.type
_entity.pdbx_description
1 polymer ?
#
loop_
_entity_poly.entity_id
_entity_poly.type
_entity_poly.pdbx_seq_one_letter_code
_entity_poly.pdbx_strand_id
1 'polypeptide(L)'
;GILASYFGSLAGWRGASFPVMFDSLPSTNDRPQPAVVFATNARRPSFLADHPAVEGPTVELIEHPQDRYSKLLLISGRDEQDLVTAATALAMGNGQLRGDKVRLERVEPPVRMPYDAPNWIRT
;
A
#
# COMPACT_ATOMS: atom_id res chain seq x y z
N GLY A 1 6.68 7.42 -2.17
CA GLY A 1 6.51 8.50 -1.18
C GLY A 1 5.29 8.32 -0.30
N ILE A 2 4.09 8.22 -0.88
CA ILE A 2 2.80 8.28 -0.16
C ILE A 2 2.68 7.28 1.01
N LEU A 3 2.84 5.97 0.75
CA LEU A 3 2.69 4.96 1.80
C LEU A 3 3.83 4.95 2.81
N ALA A 4 5.05 5.24 2.38
CA ALA A 4 6.18 5.36 3.30
C ALA A 4 5.94 6.50 4.32
N SER A 5 5.35 7.62 3.89
CA SER A 5 4.93 8.71 4.78
C SER A 5 3.79 8.29 5.71
N TYR A 6 2.80 7.54 5.22
CA TYR A 6 1.71 7.01 6.06
C TYR A 6 2.24 6.05 7.13
N PHE A 7 3.02 5.04 6.77
CA PHE A 7 3.61 4.12 7.73
C PHE A 7 4.61 4.80 8.66
N GLY A 8 5.36 5.79 8.18
CA GLY A 8 6.21 6.64 9.02
C GLY A 8 5.42 7.40 10.07
N SER A 9 4.24 7.92 9.72
CA SER A 9 3.34 8.57 10.67
C SER A 9 2.80 7.60 11.73
N LEU A 10 2.53 6.34 11.36
CA LEU A 10 2.11 5.28 12.27
C LEU A 10 3.25 4.79 13.17
N ALA A 11 4.48 4.74 12.67
CA ALA A 11 5.65 4.23 13.37
C ALA A 11 6.16 5.16 14.50
N GLY A 12 5.75 6.43 14.48
CA GLY A 12 6.13 7.42 15.48
C GLY A 12 7.65 7.49 15.67
N TRP A 13 8.13 7.30 16.90
CA TRP A 13 9.54 7.44 17.28
C TRP A 13 10.42 6.21 17.05
N ARG A 14 9.86 5.04 16.71
CA ARG A 14 10.66 3.80 16.58
C ARG A 14 11.39 3.67 15.24
N GLY A 15 11.15 4.59 14.30
CA GLY A 15 11.66 4.51 12.94
C GLY A 15 11.07 3.32 12.18
N ALA A 16 10.95 3.45 10.86
CA ALA A 16 10.58 2.33 10.00
C ALA A 16 11.40 2.41 8.72
N SER A 17 12.05 1.31 8.36
CA SER A 17 12.80 1.18 7.12
C SER A 17 12.00 0.34 6.14
N PHE A 18 11.76 0.88 4.95
CA PHE A 18 11.04 0.22 3.87
C PHE A 18 12.00 0.07 2.68
N PRO A 19 12.80 -1.00 2.61
CA PRO A 19 13.64 -1.25 1.45
C PRO A 19 12.76 -1.42 0.21
N VAL A 20 13.12 -0.71 -0.86
CA VAL A 20 12.41 -0.81 -2.14
C VAL A 20 13.10 -1.86 -3.00
N MET A 21 12.35 -2.86 -3.42
CA MET A 21 12.82 -3.96 -4.26
C MET A 21 12.02 -3.96 -5.56
N PHE A 22 12.67 -4.32 -6.66
CA PHE A 22 12.04 -4.47 -7.97
C PHE A 22 12.00 -5.95 -8.32
N ASP A 23 10.83 -6.43 -8.76
CA ASP A 23 10.60 -7.81 -9.20
C ASP A 23 11.08 -8.89 -8.20
N SER A 24 11.11 -8.54 -6.91
CA SER A 24 11.59 -9.43 -5.85
C SER A 24 10.95 -9.06 -4.52
N LEU A 25 10.84 -10.06 -3.65
CA LEU A 25 10.33 -9.89 -2.30
C LEU A 25 11.49 -9.94 -1.29
N PRO A 26 11.38 -9.25 -0.14
CA PRO A 26 12.33 -9.40 0.94
C PRO A 26 12.47 -10.88 1.35
N SER A 27 13.71 -11.31 1.62
CA SER A 27 13.95 -12.69 2.06
C SER A 27 13.24 -12.96 3.38
N THR A 28 12.34 -13.93 3.37
CA THR A 28 11.69 -14.47 4.56
C THR A 28 12.66 -15.42 5.24
N ASN A 29 13.48 -14.89 6.15
CA ASN A 29 14.38 -15.70 6.98
C ASN A 29 13.57 -16.34 8.14
N ASP A 30 14.02 -16.18 9.39
CA ASP A 30 13.44 -16.81 10.59
C ASP A 30 12.14 -16.17 11.11
N ARG A 31 11.64 -15.10 10.47
CA ARG A 31 10.44 -14.37 10.93
C ARG A 31 9.54 -14.02 9.75
N PRO A 32 8.21 -14.09 9.93
CA PRO A 32 7.26 -13.58 8.94
C PRO A 32 7.57 -12.12 8.60
N GLN A 33 7.69 -11.82 7.32
CA GLN A 33 7.91 -10.47 6.80
C GLN A 33 6.76 -10.08 5.88
N PRO A 34 5.75 -9.35 6.39
CA PRO A 34 4.74 -8.77 5.52
C PRO A 34 5.38 -7.70 4.63
N ALA A 35 4.92 -7.63 3.39
CA ALA A 35 5.42 -6.65 2.42
C ALA A 35 4.27 -5.99 1.67
N VAL A 36 4.53 -4.79 1.16
CA VAL A 36 3.62 -4.06 0.29
C VAL A 36 4.13 -4.15 -1.14
N VAL A 37 3.27 -4.60 -2.05
CA VAL A 37 3.62 -4.79 -3.46
C VAL A 37 2.81 -3.81 -4.30
N PHE A 38 3.47 -3.12 -5.21
CA PHE A 38 2.82 -2.23 -6.18
C PHE A 38 2.88 -2.87 -7.56
N ALA A 39 1.75 -2.90 -8.26
CA ALA A 39 1.67 -3.45 -9.62
C ALA A 39 0.64 -2.72 -10.48
N THR A 40 0.91 -2.58 -11.76
CA THR A 40 -0.13 -2.29 -12.77
C THR A 40 -0.34 -3.53 -13.63
N ASN A 41 -1.44 -3.57 -14.40
CA ASN A 41 -1.68 -4.66 -15.35
C ASN A 41 -0.53 -4.84 -16.34
N ALA A 42 0.14 -3.74 -16.72
CA ALA A 42 1.28 -3.75 -17.65
C ALA A 42 2.64 -3.96 -16.97
N ARG A 43 2.76 -3.63 -15.68
CA ARG A 43 4.02 -3.71 -14.92
C ARG A 43 3.75 -4.37 -13.58
N ARG A 44 3.90 -5.69 -13.56
CA ARG A 44 3.80 -6.51 -12.35
C ARG A 44 5.02 -7.39 -12.20
N PRO A 45 5.46 -7.66 -10.96
CA PRO A 45 6.46 -8.67 -10.69
C PRO A 45 6.10 -10.03 -11.30
N SER A 46 7.12 -10.79 -11.66
CA SER A 46 7.04 -12.15 -12.21
C SER A 46 6.20 -13.09 -11.35
N PHE A 47 6.29 -12.99 -10.02
CA PHE A 47 5.48 -13.79 -9.09
C PHE A 47 3.98 -13.46 -9.12
N LEU A 48 3.57 -12.36 -9.77
CA LEU A 48 2.18 -11.99 -10.04
C LEU A 48 1.79 -12.18 -11.51
N ALA A 49 2.60 -12.88 -12.31
CA ALA A 49 2.34 -13.09 -13.73
C ALA A 49 0.98 -13.75 -14.01
N ASP A 50 0.50 -14.61 -13.10
CA ASP A 50 -0.79 -15.28 -13.23
C ASP A 50 -1.93 -14.56 -12.50
N HIS A 51 -1.63 -13.46 -11.81
CA HIS A 51 -2.65 -12.69 -11.08
C HIS A 51 -3.64 -12.06 -12.07
N PRO A 52 -4.96 -12.07 -11.79
CA PRO A 52 -5.93 -11.45 -12.68
C PRO A 52 -5.67 -9.95 -12.82
N ALA A 53 -5.93 -9.43 -14.02
CA ALA A 53 -5.91 -7.99 -14.28
C ALA A 53 -7.02 -7.31 -13.47
N VAL A 54 -6.73 -6.10 -12.97
CA VAL A 54 -7.71 -5.29 -12.26
C VAL A 54 -8.35 -4.27 -13.17
N GLU A 55 -9.62 -3.95 -12.91
CA GLU A 55 -10.40 -2.97 -13.69
C GLU A 55 -10.37 -1.56 -13.10
N GLY A 56 -9.64 -1.35 -12.00
CA GLY A 56 -9.55 -0.06 -11.32
C GLY A 56 -8.58 -0.08 -10.14
N PRO A 57 -8.51 1.02 -9.36
CA PRO A 57 -7.72 1.09 -8.13
C PRO A 57 -8.15 0.00 -7.16
N THR A 58 -7.25 -0.90 -6.79
CA THR A 58 -7.57 -2.10 -6.02
C THR A 58 -6.51 -2.37 -4.98
N VAL A 59 -6.93 -2.75 -3.77
CA VAL A 59 -6.08 -3.22 -2.69
C VAL A 59 -6.52 -4.64 -2.32
N GLU A 60 -5.56 -5.54 -2.21
CA GLU A 60 -5.80 -6.95 -1.96
C GLU A 60 -4.77 -7.52 -0.99
N LEU A 61 -5.19 -8.42 -0.11
CA LEU A 61 -4.33 -9.17 0.78
C LEU A 61 -4.14 -10.58 0.20
N ILE A 62 -2.94 -10.88 -0.27
CA ILE A 62 -2.60 -12.17 -0.89
C ILE A 62 -1.59 -12.95 -0.04
N GLU A 63 -1.49 -14.25 -0.28
CA GLU A 63 -0.46 -15.10 0.31
C GLU A 63 0.93 -14.75 -0.23
N HIS A 64 1.95 -14.83 0.63
CA HIS A 64 3.33 -14.73 0.16
C HIS A 64 3.74 -16.04 -0.55
N PRO A 65 4.22 -16.00 -1.81
CA PRO A 65 4.41 -17.19 -2.65
C PRO A 65 5.46 -18.16 -2.10
N GLN A 66 6.39 -17.65 -1.29
CA GLN A 66 7.49 -18.44 -0.70
C GLN A 66 7.36 -18.63 0.82
N ASP A 67 6.35 -18.01 1.46
CA ASP A 67 6.18 -18.06 2.92
C ASP A 67 4.69 -18.04 3.32
N ARG A 68 4.15 -19.20 3.66
CA ARG A 68 2.74 -19.33 4.07
C ARG A 68 2.37 -18.57 5.35
N TYR A 69 3.34 -18.07 6.11
CA TYR A 69 3.10 -17.33 7.36
C TYR A 69 3.11 -15.82 7.16
N SER A 70 3.48 -15.35 5.97
CA SER A 70 3.52 -13.93 5.61
C SER A 70 2.42 -13.59 4.61
N LYS A 71 1.87 -12.39 4.74
CA LYS A 71 0.90 -11.83 3.79
C LYS A 71 1.52 -10.70 3.00
N LEU A 72 1.07 -10.54 1.76
CA LEU A 72 1.42 -9.40 0.93
C LEU A 72 0.20 -8.49 0.80
N LEU A 73 0.40 -7.20 1.02
CA LEU A 73 -0.58 -6.18 0.68
C LEU A 73 -0.31 -5.72 -0.75
N LEU A 74 -1.09 -6.23 -1.70
CA LEU A 74 -1.03 -5.88 -3.11
C LEU A 74 -1.84 -4.62 -3.38
N ILE A 75 -1.19 -3.62 -3.93
CA ILE A 75 -1.80 -2.36 -4.36
C ILE A 75 -1.67 -2.33 -5.88
N SER A 76 -2.81 -2.32 -6.54
CA SER A 76 -2.90 -2.49 -7.98
C SER A 76 -3.82 -1.48 -8.67
N GLY A 77 -3.55 -1.25 -9.94
CA GLY A 77 -4.36 -0.38 -10.80
C GLY A 77 -4.30 -0.83 -12.24
N ARG A 78 -5.26 -0.40 -13.07
CA ARG A 78 -5.17 -0.62 -14.52
C ARG A 78 -3.92 0.03 -15.08
N ASP A 79 -3.62 1.23 -14.58
CA ASP A 79 -2.50 2.08 -14.96
C ASP A 79 -1.87 2.75 -13.72
N GLU A 80 -0.91 3.64 -13.97
CA GLU A 80 -0.20 4.39 -12.94
C GLU A 80 -1.12 5.35 -12.17
N GLN A 81 -2.16 5.91 -12.81
CA GLN A 81 -3.09 6.83 -12.17
C GLN A 81 -3.97 6.11 -11.15
N ASP A 82 -4.46 4.93 -11.51
CA ASP A 82 -5.22 4.06 -10.61
C ASP A 82 -4.33 3.58 -9.45
N LEU A 83 -3.06 3.28 -9.71
CA LEU A 83 -2.10 2.87 -8.67
C LEU A 83 -1.89 3.99 -7.64
N VAL A 84 -1.71 5.24 -8.09
CA VAL A 84 -1.62 6.41 -7.19
C VAL A 84 -2.92 6.63 -6.43
N THR A 85 -4.07 6.43 -7.09
CA THR A 85 -5.38 6.55 -6.45
C THR A 85 -5.55 5.52 -5.34
N ALA A 86 -5.20 4.26 -5.59
CA ALA A 86 -5.27 3.18 -4.60
C ALA A 86 -4.34 3.46 -3.40
N ALA A 87 -3.09 3.87 -3.65
CA ALA A 87 -2.14 4.20 -2.59
C ALA A 87 -2.59 5.40 -1.75
N THR A 88 -3.17 6.43 -2.40
CA THR A 88 -3.68 7.62 -1.72
C THR A 88 -4.91 7.31 -0.87
N ALA A 89 -5.88 6.58 -1.43
CA ALA A 89 -7.09 6.18 -0.73
C ALA A 89 -6.79 5.28 0.48
N LEU A 90 -5.80 4.38 0.36
CA LEU A 90 -5.30 3.57 1.47
C LEU A 90 -4.68 4.44 2.58
N ALA A 91 -3.81 5.39 2.22
CA ALA A 91 -3.14 6.28 3.18
C ALA A 91 -4.11 7.22 3.91
N MET A 92 -5.22 7.62 3.26
CA MET A 92 -6.23 8.48 3.87
C MET A 92 -7.16 7.74 4.84
N GLY A 93 -7.16 6.40 4.85
CA GLY A 93 -8.02 5.62 5.74
C GLY A 93 -9.52 5.73 5.46
N ASN A 94 -9.90 6.26 4.29
CA ASN A 94 -11.29 6.63 3.96
C ASN A 94 -12.08 5.52 3.25
N GLY A 95 -11.49 4.33 3.06
CA GLY A 95 -12.17 3.17 2.48
C GLY A 95 -12.71 2.23 3.55
N GLN A 96 -13.93 1.69 3.37
CA GLN A 96 -14.33 0.44 4.05
C GLN A 96 -13.46 -0.69 3.50
N LEU A 97 -12.28 -0.88 4.10
CA LEU A 97 -11.36 -1.98 3.79
C LEU A 97 -11.93 -3.27 4.40
N ARG A 98 -12.93 -3.87 3.75
CA ARG A 98 -13.60 -5.10 4.19
C ARG A 98 -13.27 -6.26 3.25
N GLY A 99 -12.92 -7.39 3.84
CA GLY A 99 -12.52 -8.58 3.10
C GLY A 99 -11.05 -8.60 2.73
N ASP A 100 -10.70 -9.55 1.88
CA ASP A 100 -9.38 -9.76 1.30
C ASP A 100 -9.11 -8.87 0.09
N LYS A 101 -10.14 -8.39 -0.62
CA LYS A 101 -10.02 -7.55 -1.82
C LYS A 101 -11.01 -6.40 -1.82
N VAL A 102 -10.52 -5.19 -2.09
CA VAL A 102 -11.32 -3.97 -2.12
C VAL A 102 -10.96 -3.12 -3.33
N ARG A 103 -11.98 -2.75 -4.11
CA ARG A 103 -11.88 -1.72 -5.14
C ARG A 103 -12.08 -0.36 -4.49
N LEU A 104 -11.14 0.55 -4.73
CA LEU A 104 -11.15 1.88 -4.15
C LEU A 104 -11.67 2.89 -5.16
N GLU A 105 -12.49 3.81 -4.67
CA GLU A 105 -12.91 4.97 -5.43
C GLU A 105 -11.92 6.13 -5.21
N ARG A 106 -11.96 7.12 -6.11
CA ARG A 106 -11.14 8.31 -5.97
C ARG A 106 -11.56 9.08 -4.72
N VAL A 107 -10.61 9.26 -3.81
CA VAL A 107 -10.81 10.03 -2.58
C VAL A 107 -10.27 11.44 -2.78
N GLU A 108 -11.12 12.43 -2.55
CA GLU A 108 -10.67 13.82 -2.42
C GLU A 108 -10.17 14.06 -0.99
N PRO A 109 -8.98 14.67 -0.81
CA PRO A 109 -8.53 15.05 0.51
C PRO A 109 -9.52 16.02 1.15
N PRO A 110 -9.80 15.91 2.46
CA PRO A 110 -10.62 16.90 3.14
C PRO A 110 -10.01 18.29 2.99
N VAL A 111 -10.86 19.32 2.91
CA VAL A 111 -10.41 20.72 2.86
C VAL A 111 -9.56 21.00 4.09
N ARG A 112 -8.31 21.44 3.87
CA ARG A 112 -7.37 21.76 4.95
C ARG A 112 -7.95 22.87 5.81
N MET A 113 -7.89 22.70 7.12
CA MET A 113 -8.24 23.75 8.07
C MET A 113 -6.95 24.43 8.58
N PRO A 114 -6.96 25.75 8.86
CA PRO A 114 -5.84 26.38 9.55
C PRO A 114 -5.52 25.61 10.85
N TYR A 115 -4.24 25.34 11.09
CA TYR A 115 -3.72 24.62 12.28
C TYR A 115 -4.06 23.12 12.36
N ASP A 116 -4.27 22.42 11.24
CA ASP A 116 -4.54 20.97 11.19
C ASP A 116 -3.31 20.06 11.39
N ALA A 117 -2.11 20.62 11.59
CA ALA A 117 -0.88 19.88 11.82
C ALA A 117 -0.68 19.58 13.32
N PRO A 118 -0.86 18.33 13.80
CA PRO A 118 -0.88 18.01 15.23
C PRO A 118 0.46 18.23 15.95
N ASN A 119 1.58 18.30 15.21
CA ASN A 119 2.93 18.44 15.78
C ASN A 119 3.47 19.88 15.78
N TRP A 120 2.69 20.88 15.35
CA TRP A 120 3.15 22.27 15.35
C TRP A 120 2.65 22.99 16.60
N ILE A 121 3.58 23.64 17.31
CA ILE A 121 3.32 24.35 18.56
C ILE A 121 2.26 25.42 18.30
N ARG A 122 1.20 25.41 19.10
CA ARG A 122 0.23 26.51 19.18
C ARG A 122 0.91 27.67 19.89
N THR A 123 1.32 28.70 19.16
CA THR A 123 1.53 30.04 19.73
C THR A 123 0.23 30.80 19.68
#